data_AF-A0A1P9WV83-F1
#
_entry.id   AF-A0A1P9WV83-F1
#
_cell.length_a   1.000
_cell.length_b   1.000
_cell.length_c   1.000
_cell.angle_alpha   90.00
_cell.angle_beta   90.00
_cell.angle_gamma   90.00
#
_symmetry.space_group_name_H-M   'P 1'
#
loop_
_entity.id
_entity.type
_entity.pdbx_description
1 polymer ?
#
loop_
_entity_poly.entity_id
_entity_poly.type
_entity_poly.pdbx_seq_one_letter_code
_entity_poly.pdbx_strand_id
1 'polypeptide(L)'
;MTTRQLPLGPLTVLYENGFLRYLRLGEREVIRMLYFALRDQNWSTLEPTITDEHIEETPDGFSIRYVCHHSVGNQPVFRWQVQITGHTAGELTFAIQGEALARFSRNRAGFCVLHPIRETVGQPVTLVHPDGTQTEAVFPPFISPHQPFLDIQQMRWPVQPGVWAELTFAGDVFETEDQRNWTDASFKTYCTPLSIPFPVTLHPGDRVDQLITLRLSGIEALPVQPTDSEPIRITVDESAVTPFPKIGTGHAAGQPLPTDAEAARLRELAFDHLRLDLNLTKPDWQNTLHNGFAEAQRLHLPIELALTFGPDPEADWQAFLQNPTHSFNQSITQSVNHSFNLFSAHHRATPDTLLDQLLPHVRQTFPNARIGAGSPIHFTDLNRNRFDARQVDFVVYAINPQIHAFDDRTLVENIAAQADTVVSARQFVGDRPLHMSPITLRPRVNADATTEPLTDPAELPYAIDHRQATPFAATWLLGCLKYLSERNVASVTVFETHGMAGFLLGGQDELHPRFTVENSIFPVYEALRQVRTLAPTQVVRSESSRPLAVSSWVLRGAAGDTLLLINHTPEVQTVKVGEREVDVAGYAWAKI
;
A
#
# COMPACT_ATOMS: atom_id res chain seq x y z
N MET A 1 11.36 9.89 -19.13
CA MET A 1 11.42 10.24 -17.70
C MET A 1 12.83 10.67 -17.39
N THR A 2 13.01 11.85 -16.81
CA THR A 2 14.33 12.36 -16.44
C THR A 2 14.67 11.83 -15.05
N THR A 3 15.82 11.17 -14.93
CA THR A 3 16.31 10.63 -13.67
C THR A 3 17.79 10.94 -13.55
N ARG A 4 18.20 11.58 -12.45
CA ARG A 4 19.58 12.05 -12.27
C ARG A 4 19.97 12.05 -10.80
N GLN A 5 21.11 11.45 -10.48
CA GLN A 5 21.70 11.58 -9.15
C GLN A 5 22.50 12.89 -9.09
N LEU A 6 22.28 13.69 -8.07
CA LEU A 6 22.89 15.00 -7.89
C LEU A 6 23.59 15.08 -6.53
N PRO A 7 24.77 15.70 -6.43
CA PRO A 7 25.41 15.98 -5.15
C PRO A 7 24.76 17.20 -4.48
N LEU A 8 24.57 17.13 -3.16
CA LEU A 8 24.07 18.21 -2.31
C LEU A 8 24.99 18.34 -1.09
N GLY A 9 26.23 18.77 -1.33
CA GLY A 9 27.25 18.81 -0.29
C GLY A 9 27.52 17.43 0.31
N PRO A 10 27.23 17.21 1.61
CA PRO A 10 27.36 15.90 2.26
C PRO A 10 26.19 14.94 1.93
N LEU A 11 25.20 15.38 1.15
CA LEU A 11 24.07 14.58 0.74
C LEU A 11 24.18 14.13 -0.71
N THR A 12 23.51 13.02 -1.04
CA THR A 12 23.13 12.67 -2.41
C THR A 12 21.63 12.79 -2.55
N VAL A 13 21.14 13.18 -3.74
CA VAL A 13 19.71 13.24 -4.04
C VAL A 13 19.44 12.63 -5.41
N LEU A 14 18.32 11.91 -5.53
CA LEU A 14 17.82 11.42 -6.80
C LEU A 14 16.74 12.38 -7.30
N TYR A 15 17.01 13.12 -8.36
CA TYR A 15 15.97 13.83 -9.11
C TYR A 15 15.25 12.85 -10.03
N GLU A 16 13.92 12.80 -9.96
CA GLU A 16 13.08 11.92 -10.77
C GLU A 16 11.75 12.61 -11.09
N ASN A 17 11.51 12.91 -12.37
CA ASN A 17 10.24 13.48 -12.87
C ASN A 17 9.75 14.71 -12.08
N GLY A 18 10.63 15.69 -11.86
CA GLY A 18 10.30 16.91 -11.10
C GLY A 18 10.43 16.77 -9.58
N PHE A 19 10.58 15.56 -9.06
CA PHE A 19 10.61 15.33 -7.62
C PHE A 19 12.02 14.97 -7.15
N LEU A 20 12.26 15.12 -5.85
CA LEU A 20 13.50 14.69 -5.21
C LEU A 20 13.22 13.46 -4.36
N ARG A 21 13.99 12.40 -4.55
CA ARG A 21 13.92 11.16 -3.77
C ARG A 21 15.26 10.87 -3.10
N TYR A 22 15.20 10.09 -2.03
CA TYR A 22 16.37 9.50 -1.37
C TYR A 22 17.46 10.53 -1.04
N LEU A 23 17.09 11.62 -0.37
CA LEU A 23 18.08 12.58 0.13
C LEU A 23 18.86 11.86 1.23
N ARG A 24 20.09 11.45 0.94
CA ARG A 24 20.87 10.51 1.77
C ARG A 24 22.17 11.10 2.25
N LEU A 25 22.47 10.87 3.53
CA LEU A 25 23.78 11.06 4.13
C LEU A 25 24.47 9.69 4.21
N GLY A 26 25.38 9.41 3.27
CA GLY A 26 25.88 8.06 3.05
C GLY A 26 24.72 7.10 2.70
N GLU A 27 24.53 6.05 3.49
CA GLU A 27 23.43 5.08 3.32
C GLU A 27 22.13 5.47 4.06
N ARG A 28 22.16 6.51 4.91
CA ARG A 28 21.01 6.90 5.73
C ARG A 28 20.12 7.89 4.99
N GLU A 29 18.84 7.58 4.90
CA GLU A 29 17.85 8.50 4.33
C GLU A 29 17.50 9.60 5.35
N VAL A 30 17.65 10.86 4.93
CA VAL A 30 17.19 12.04 5.67
C VAL A 30 15.73 12.34 5.27
N ILE A 31 15.46 12.33 3.97
CA ILE A 31 14.12 12.51 3.39
C ILE A 31 13.94 11.45 2.31
N ARG A 32 12.81 10.73 2.36
CA ARG A 32 12.44 9.72 1.37
C ARG A 32 12.05 10.37 0.05
N MET A 33 11.18 11.37 0.10
CA MET A 33 10.71 12.09 -1.09
C MET A 33 10.27 13.51 -0.73
N LEU A 34 10.58 14.46 -1.60
CA LEU A 34 10.09 15.82 -1.57
C LEU A 34 9.42 16.11 -2.91
N TYR A 35 8.11 16.32 -2.87
CA TYR A 35 7.28 16.50 -4.06
C TYR A 35 6.11 17.44 -3.78
N PHE A 36 5.34 17.77 -4.80
CA PHE A 36 4.10 18.52 -4.65
C PHE A 36 2.99 17.84 -5.44
N ALA A 37 1.75 18.02 -5.00
CA ALA A 37 0.60 17.36 -5.59
C ALA A 37 -0.57 18.33 -5.72
N LEU A 38 -1.37 18.11 -6.76
CA LEU A 38 -2.69 18.70 -6.94
C LEU A 38 -3.73 17.58 -6.84
N ARG A 39 -4.60 17.62 -5.82
CA ARG A 39 -5.67 16.64 -5.63
C ARG A 39 -7.03 17.30 -5.78
N ASP A 40 -7.91 16.68 -6.56
CA ASP A 40 -9.27 17.15 -6.80
C ASP A 40 -10.20 16.91 -5.60
N GLN A 41 -11.49 17.22 -5.76
CA GLN A 41 -12.54 17.01 -4.75
C GLN A 41 -12.76 15.55 -4.34
N ASN A 42 -12.36 14.59 -5.18
CA ASN A 42 -12.47 13.14 -4.94
C ASN A 42 -11.15 12.55 -4.42
N TRP A 43 -10.21 13.40 -4.04
CA TRP A 43 -8.85 13.01 -3.66
C TRP A 43 -8.06 12.32 -4.80
N SER A 44 -8.47 12.45 -6.06
CA SER A 44 -7.65 11.98 -7.17
C SER A 44 -6.44 12.90 -7.33
N THR A 45 -5.24 12.33 -7.43
CA THR A 45 -4.04 13.12 -7.76
C THR A 45 -4.01 13.38 -9.27
N LEU A 46 -4.01 14.64 -9.69
CA LEU A 46 -3.91 15.02 -11.09
C LEU A 46 -2.47 14.82 -11.56
N GLU A 47 -2.28 14.03 -12.61
CA GLU A 47 -0.96 13.76 -13.16
C GLU A 47 -0.29 15.06 -13.66
N PRO A 48 1.00 15.25 -13.37
CA PRO A 48 1.75 16.41 -13.84
C PRO A 48 2.31 16.19 -15.25
N THR A 49 2.24 17.22 -16.09
CA THR A 49 3.00 17.31 -17.34
C THR A 49 4.09 18.38 -17.19
N ILE A 50 5.36 17.96 -17.25
CA ILE A 50 6.51 18.85 -17.12
C ILE A 50 6.96 19.35 -18.51
N THR A 51 7.21 20.65 -18.62
CA THR A 51 7.77 21.33 -19.79
C THR A 51 8.90 22.27 -19.38
N ASP A 52 9.72 22.69 -20.35
CA ASP A 52 10.83 23.64 -20.15
C ASP A 52 11.79 23.23 -19.01
N GLU A 53 12.11 21.95 -18.94
CA GLU A 53 13.00 21.39 -17.91
C GLU A 53 14.46 21.73 -18.19
N HIS A 54 15.08 22.46 -17.27
CA HIS A 54 16.48 22.85 -17.30
C HIS A 54 17.17 22.43 -16.01
N ILE A 55 18.23 21.62 -16.15
CA ILE A 55 19.05 21.13 -15.03
C ILE A 55 20.49 21.59 -15.27
N GLU A 56 20.99 22.44 -14.37
CA GLU A 56 22.35 22.97 -14.37
C GLU A 56 23.10 22.48 -13.13
N GLU A 57 24.26 21.84 -13.32
CA GLU A 57 25.19 21.52 -12.25
C GLU A 57 26.39 22.48 -12.31
N THR A 58 26.80 22.99 -11.16
CA THR A 58 27.96 23.86 -11.01
C THR A 58 28.88 23.29 -9.92
N PRO A 59 30.14 23.77 -9.83
CA PRO A 59 31.01 23.38 -8.71
C PRO A 59 30.43 23.71 -7.33
N ASP A 60 29.51 24.69 -7.25
CA ASP A 60 28.89 25.17 -6.01
C ASP A 60 27.54 24.49 -5.71
N GLY A 61 27.07 23.58 -6.57
CA GLY A 61 25.84 22.81 -6.36
C GLY A 61 25.04 22.57 -7.65
N PHE A 62 23.71 22.70 -7.59
CA PHE A 62 22.85 22.54 -8.76
C PHE A 62 21.63 23.47 -8.73
N SER A 63 21.05 23.71 -9.91
CA SER A 63 19.82 24.45 -10.11
C SER A 63 18.93 23.72 -11.11
N ILE A 64 17.66 23.54 -10.77
CA ILE A 64 16.64 22.92 -11.61
C ILE A 64 15.48 23.89 -11.74
N ARG A 65 15.00 24.09 -12.97
CA ARG A 65 13.82 24.91 -13.25
C ARG A 65 12.96 24.22 -14.28
N TYR A 66 11.64 24.30 -14.10
CA TYR A 66 10.68 23.78 -15.07
C TYR A 66 9.28 24.36 -14.83
N VAL A 67 8.39 24.11 -15.79
CA VAL A 67 6.96 24.40 -15.67
C VAL A 67 6.20 23.08 -15.58
N CYS A 68 5.24 22.98 -14.66
CA CYS A 68 4.40 21.80 -14.48
C CYS A 68 2.94 22.17 -14.70
N HIS A 69 2.25 21.44 -15.58
CA HIS A 69 0.85 21.65 -15.92
C HIS A 69 -0.01 20.50 -15.40
N HIS A 70 -1.21 20.83 -14.95
CA HIS A 70 -2.26 19.85 -14.64
C HIS A 70 -3.50 20.13 -15.47
N SER A 71 -4.14 19.06 -15.94
CA SER A 71 -5.34 19.12 -16.76
C SER A 71 -6.43 18.21 -16.20
N VAL A 72 -7.69 18.59 -16.47
CA VAL A 72 -8.85 17.71 -16.30
C VAL A 72 -9.36 17.37 -17.70
N GLY A 73 -9.21 16.11 -18.10
CA GLY A 73 -9.29 15.74 -19.52
C GLY A 73 -8.28 16.57 -20.33
N ASN A 74 -8.75 17.23 -21.39
CA ASN A 74 -7.91 18.07 -22.25
C ASN A 74 -7.84 19.55 -21.82
N GLN A 75 -8.48 19.92 -20.70
CA GLN A 75 -8.51 21.32 -20.26
C GLN A 75 -7.42 21.57 -19.21
N PRO A 76 -6.45 22.48 -19.46
CA PRO A 76 -5.50 22.92 -18.44
C PRO A 76 -6.22 23.64 -17.30
N VAL A 77 -5.97 23.21 -16.06
CA VAL A 77 -6.62 23.78 -14.86
C VAL A 77 -5.63 24.46 -13.92
N PHE A 78 -4.36 24.06 -13.94
CA PHE A 78 -3.36 24.61 -13.02
C PHE A 78 -1.96 24.58 -13.64
N ARG A 79 -1.11 25.54 -13.26
CA ARG A 79 0.29 25.61 -13.66
C ARG A 79 1.16 25.94 -12.46
N TRP A 80 2.28 25.23 -12.32
CA TRP A 80 3.37 25.55 -11.39
C TRP A 80 4.59 26.05 -12.16
N GLN A 81 5.22 27.10 -11.67
CA GLN A 81 6.63 27.39 -11.96
C GLN A 81 7.46 26.84 -10.81
N VAL A 82 8.50 26.06 -11.15
CA VAL A 82 9.29 25.35 -10.16
C VAL A 82 10.75 25.78 -10.23
N GLN A 83 11.35 25.97 -9.06
CA GLN A 83 12.78 26.18 -8.91
C GLN A 83 13.32 25.35 -7.74
N ILE A 84 14.38 24.59 -8.00
CA ILE A 84 15.09 23.80 -7.00
C ILE A 84 16.55 24.20 -7.04
N THR A 85 17.15 24.51 -5.89
CA THR A 85 18.58 24.83 -5.79
C THR A 85 19.21 24.04 -4.66
N GLY A 86 20.28 23.33 -4.97
CA GLY A 86 21.12 22.67 -3.97
C GLY A 86 22.48 23.34 -3.88
N HIS A 87 23.00 23.53 -2.68
CA HIS A 87 24.32 24.10 -2.43
C HIS A 87 25.28 23.07 -1.82
N THR A 88 26.58 23.22 -2.07
CA THR A 88 27.64 22.38 -1.50
C THR A 88 27.72 22.40 0.03
N ALA A 89 27.10 23.39 0.69
CA ALA A 89 26.95 23.42 2.15
C ALA A 89 25.89 22.43 2.69
N GLY A 90 25.16 21.72 1.82
CA GLY A 90 24.07 20.82 2.21
C GLY A 90 22.72 21.53 2.43
N GLU A 91 22.59 22.76 1.93
CA GLU A 91 21.33 23.51 1.92
C GLU A 91 20.60 23.28 0.60
N LEU A 92 19.33 22.90 0.69
CA LEU A 92 18.43 22.70 -0.45
C LEU A 92 17.23 23.62 -0.30
N THR A 93 16.85 24.27 -1.40
CA THR A 93 15.62 25.05 -1.50
C THR A 93 14.76 24.52 -2.64
N PHE A 94 13.47 24.34 -2.39
CA PHE A 94 12.47 23.92 -3.37
C PHE A 94 11.30 24.91 -3.31
N ALA A 95 11.17 25.72 -4.35
CA ALA A 95 10.12 26.72 -4.51
C ALA A 95 9.11 26.29 -5.58
N ILE A 96 7.82 26.45 -5.29
CA ILE A 96 6.73 26.29 -6.26
C ILE A 96 5.85 27.55 -6.26
N GLN A 97 5.49 28.00 -7.47
CA GLN A 97 4.59 29.13 -7.67
C GLN A 97 3.45 28.72 -8.59
N GLY A 98 2.27 28.57 -8.00
CA GLY A 98 1.08 28.02 -8.63
C GLY A 98 0.09 29.08 -9.06
N GLU A 99 -0.55 28.85 -10.20
CA GLU A 99 -1.66 29.66 -10.70
C GLU A 99 -2.78 28.75 -11.23
N ALA A 100 -4.01 29.00 -10.78
CA ALA A 100 -5.20 28.38 -11.36
C ALA A 100 -5.49 29.00 -12.73
N LEU A 101 -5.61 28.17 -13.76
CA LEU A 101 -5.89 28.58 -15.14
C LEU A 101 -7.39 28.51 -15.47
N ALA A 102 -8.13 27.72 -14.72
CA ALA A 102 -9.56 27.51 -14.87
C ALA A 102 -10.21 27.43 -13.48
N ARG A 103 -11.54 27.52 -13.44
CA ARG A 103 -12.30 27.20 -12.23
C ARG A 103 -12.25 25.69 -11.98
N PHE A 104 -11.74 25.26 -10.84
CA PHE A 104 -11.78 23.85 -10.41
C PHE A 104 -11.75 23.73 -8.88
N SER A 105 -12.15 22.57 -8.36
CA SER A 105 -12.15 22.28 -6.93
C SER A 105 -10.95 21.41 -6.56
N ARG A 106 -10.29 21.74 -5.45
CA ARG A 106 -9.17 20.97 -4.90
C ARG A 106 -9.41 20.56 -3.45
N ASN A 107 -8.88 19.41 -3.07
CA ASN A 107 -8.64 19.06 -1.67
C ASN A 107 -7.18 19.36 -1.26
N ARG A 108 -6.23 19.35 -2.22
CA ARG A 108 -4.82 19.69 -1.95
C ARG A 108 -4.16 20.36 -3.15
N ALA A 109 -3.30 21.34 -2.88
CA ALA A 109 -2.36 21.92 -3.83
C ALA A 109 -1.15 22.37 -3.02
N GLY A 110 -0.01 21.72 -3.20
CA GLY A 110 1.20 22.08 -2.47
C GLY A 110 2.11 20.91 -2.14
N PHE A 111 3.11 21.19 -1.31
CA PHE A 111 4.16 20.24 -0.96
C PHE A 111 3.70 19.08 -0.09
N CYS A 112 4.40 17.96 -0.27
CA CYS A 112 4.40 16.78 0.57
C CYS A 112 5.86 16.35 0.77
N VAL A 113 6.25 16.13 2.02
CA VAL A 113 7.58 15.63 2.41
C VAL A 113 7.42 14.28 3.08
N LEU A 114 8.04 13.26 2.52
CA LEU A 114 8.03 11.90 3.04
C LEU A 114 9.29 11.66 3.88
N HIS A 115 9.09 11.32 5.14
CA HIS A 115 10.14 10.94 6.09
C HIS A 115 10.25 9.42 6.15
N PRO A 116 11.45 8.84 6.03
CA PRO A 116 11.63 7.39 5.95
C PRO A 116 11.39 6.72 7.31
N ILE A 117 10.61 5.63 7.33
CA ILE A 117 10.20 4.95 8.58
C ILE A 117 11.40 4.38 9.35
N ARG A 118 12.34 3.71 8.66
CA ARG A 118 13.46 3.01 9.30
C ARG A 118 14.34 3.97 10.12
N GLU A 119 14.58 5.16 9.60
CA GLU A 119 15.47 6.15 10.23
C GLU A 119 14.73 7.05 11.22
N THR A 120 13.42 7.28 11.06
CA THR A 120 12.68 8.27 11.87
C THR A 120 11.86 7.69 13.01
N VAL A 121 11.32 6.47 12.91
CA VAL A 121 10.46 5.92 13.96
C VAL A 121 11.17 5.92 15.32
N GLY A 122 10.52 6.48 16.35
CA GLY A 122 11.05 6.60 17.70
C GLY A 122 12.08 7.72 17.90
N GLN A 123 12.46 8.46 16.86
CA GLN A 123 13.36 9.60 16.99
C GLN A 123 12.64 10.83 17.57
N PRO A 124 13.34 11.65 18.37
CA PRO A 124 12.81 12.93 18.83
C PRO A 124 12.71 13.92 17.66
N VAL A 125 11.74 14.83 17.74
CA VAL A 125 11.58 15.94 16.80
C VAL A 125 11.17 17.19 17.54
N THR A 126 11.87 18.29 17.29
CA THR A 126 11.48 19.63 17.73
C THR A 126 10.65 20.26 16.62
N LEU A 127 9.46 20.77 16.97
CA LEU A 127 8.56 21.49 16.07
C LEU A 127 8.56 22.96 16.45
N VAL A 128 8.65 23.85 15.46
CA VAL A 128 8.35 25.27 15.63
C VAL A 128 7.01 25.58 14.98
N HIS A 129 6.13 26.21 15.74
CA HIS A 129 4.78 26.55 15.34
C HIS A 129 4.71 27.94 14.69
N PRO A 130 3.67 28.25 13.88
CA PRO A 130 3.49 29.56 13.26
C PRO A 130 3.45 30.75 14.22
N ASP A 131 3.09 30.52 15.49
CA ASP A 131 3.09 31.55 16.54
C ASP A 131 4.48 31.76 17.19
N GLY A 132 5.49 31.01 16.72
CA GLY A 132 6.86 31.03 17.22
C GLY A 132 7.10 30.14 18.45
N THR A 133 6.07 29.49 19.00
CA THR A 133 6.24 28.52 20.08
C THR A 133 6.91 27.24 19.57
N GLN A 134 7.46 26.44 20.49
CA GLN A 134 8.12 25.18 20.17
C GLN A 134 7.57 24.04 21.00
N THR A 135 7.48 22.87 20.39
CA THR A 135 7.14 21.61 21.09
C THR A 135 8.17 20.54 20.78
N GLU A 136 8.45 19.72 21.79
CA GLU A 136 9.23 18.50 21.64
C GLU A 136 8.27 17.32 21.50
N ALA A 137 8.49 16.48 20.50
CA ALA A 137 7.69 15.31 20.20
C ALA A 137 8.57 14.13 19.77
N VAL A 138 7.94 13.01 19.44
CA VAL A 138 8.61 11.80 18.98
C VAL A 138 7.84 11.24 17.79
N PHE A 139 8.55 10.81 16.75
CA PHE A 139 7.94 10.06 15.65
C PHE A 139 7.33 8.76 16.19
N PRO A 140 6.00 8.54 16.05
CA PRO A 140 5.31 7.46 16.74
C PRO A 140 5.89 6.06 16.46
N PRO A 141 6.20 5.26 17.50
CA PRO A 141 6.62 3.87 17.33
C PRO A 141 5.53 2.99 16.72
N PHE A 142 4.28 3.26 17.08
CA PHE A 142 3.10 2.61 16.53
C PHE A 142 2.31 3.58 15.66
N ILE A 143 1.53 3.04 14.73
CA ILE A 143 0.81 3.85 13.74
C ILE A 143 -0.22 4.75 14.43
N SER A 144 0.01 6.06 14.35
CA SER A 144 -0.92 7.06 14.90
C SER A 144 -2.18 7.14 14.05
N PRO A 145 -3.40 6.96 14.58
CA PRO A 145 -4.63 7.02 13.77
C PRO A 145 -4.92 8.42 13.20
N HIS A 146 -4.42 9.47 13.87
CA HIS A 146 -4.55 10.87 13.48
C HIS A 146 -3.18 11.52 13.32
N GLN A 147 -3.15 12.75 12.80
CA GLN A 147 -1.93 13.52 12.60
C GLN A 147 -1.10 13.59 13.90
N PRO A 148 0.11 13.00 13.95
CA PRO A 148 0.95 13.12 15.14
C PRO A 148 1.46 14.54 15.40
N PHE A 149 1.64 15.35 14.34
CA PHE A 149 2.19 16.70 14.43
C PHE A 149 1.29 17.68 13.69
N LEU A 150 0.97 18.80 14.33
CA LEU A 150 0.06 19.83 13.83
C LEU A 150 0.76 21.19 13.86
N ASP A 151 0.23 22.14 13.07
CA ASP A 151 0.64 23.53 13.05
C ASP A 151 2.17 23.71 12.96
N ILE A 152 2.74 23.23 11.86
CA ILE A 152 4.19 23.14 11.67
C ILE A 152 4.66 24.27 10.75
N GLN A 153 5.66 25.04 11.21
CA GLN A 153 6.45 25.96 10.38
C GLN A 153 7.91 25.48 10.22
N GLN A 154 8.43 24.74 11.21
CA GLN A 154 9.75 24.13 11.12
C GLN A 154 9.75 22.78 11.85
N MET A 155 10.55 21.83 11.36
CA MET A 155 10.83 20.55 12.00
C MET A 155 12.34 20.34 12.10
N ARG A 156 12.82 19.87 13.24
CA ARG A 156 14.23 19.52 13.46
C ARG A 156 14.36 18.15 14.12
N TRP A 157 15.13 17.25 13.52
CA TRP A 157 15.29 15.88 14.02
C TRP A 157 16.73 15.36 13.80
N PRO A 158 17.19 14.37 14.59
CA PRO A 158 18.53 13.82 14.43
C PRO A 158 18.59 12.87 13.23
N VAL A 159 19.69 12.93 12.48
CA VAL A 159 19.98 12.00 11.36
C VAL A 159 20.94 10.90 11.80
N GLN A 160 21.97 11.30 12.54
CA GLN A 160 22.98 10.45 13.16
C GLN A 160 23.63 11.22 14.33
N PRO A 161 24.44 10.58 15.19
CA PRO A 161 25.04 11.27 16.33
C PRO A 161 25.76 12.57 15.91
N GLY A 162 25.34 13.70 16.51
CA GLY A 162 25.90 15.02 16.24
C GLY A 162 25.34 15.75 15.02
N VAL A 163 24.59 15.07 14.13
CA VAL A 163 24.06 15.65 12.89
C VAL A 163 22.54 15.78 12.95
N TRP A 164 22.04 16.96 12.59
CA TRP A 164 20.62 17.30 12.63
C TRP A 164 20.14 17.79 11.27
N ALA A 165 18.95 17.34 10.87
CA ALA A 165 18.22 17.90 9.75
C ALA A 165 17.21 18.93 10.27
N GLU A 166 17.05 20.01 9.50
CA GLU A 166 16.07 21.06 9.74
C GLU A 166 15.31 21.33 8.44
N LEU A 167 13.98 21.22 8.50
CA LEU A 167 13.08 21.62 7.43
C LEU A 167 12.29 22.85 7.86
N THR A 168 12.37 23.90 7.06
CA THR A 168 11.56 25.11 7.23
C THR A 168 10.55 25.21 6.09
N PHE A 169 9.32 25.54 6.44
CA PHE A 169 8.20 25.65 5.52
C PHE A 169 7.72 27.11 5.43
N ALA A 170 7.40 27.57 4.22
CA ALA A 170 6.75 28.85 4.02
C ALA A 170 5.65 28.77 2.95
N GLY A 171 4.68 29.68 3.05
CA GLY A 171 3.54 29.78 2.14
C GLY A 171 2.25 29.13 2.65
N ASP A 172 2.33 28.18 3.59
CA ASP A 172 1.17 27.54 4.22
C ASP A 172 1.55 26.96 5.59
N VAL A 173 0.56 26.50 6.35
CA VAL A 173 0.74 25.72 7.58
C VAL A 173 0.83 24.24 7.22
N PHE A 174 1.73 23.50 7.88
CA PHE A 174 1.93 22.08 7.63
C PHE A 174 1.47 21.22 8.80
N GLU A 175 1.12 19.97 8.51
CA GLU A 175 0.86 18.92 9.50
C GLU A 175 1.46 17.59 9.01
N THR A 176 1.68 16.65 9.92
CA THR A 176 2.22 15.34 9.58
C THR A 176 1.14 14.28 9.73
N GLU A 177 0.96 13.46 8.70
CA GLU A 177 0.20 12.19 8.76
C GLU A 177 1.17 11.01 8.86
N ASP A 178 0.79 10.02 9.65
CA ASP A 178 1.42 8.69 9.62
C ASP A 178 0.82 7.87 8.47
N GLN A 179 1.51 7.84 7.32
CA GLN A 179 0.96 7.19 6.12
C GLN A 179 0.99 5.67 6.18
N ARG A 180 1.62 5.07 7.21
CA ARG A 180 1.53 3.63 7.46
C ARG A 180 0.09 3.18 7.70
N ASN A 181 -0.81 4.09 8.10
CA ASN A 181 -2.27 3.83 8.11
C ASN A 181 -2.82 3.34 6.77
N TRP A 182 -2.20 3.77 5.68
CA TRP A 182 -2.53 3.46 4.31
C TRP A 182 -1.57 2.43 3.70
N THR A 183 -0.75 1.78 4.54
CA THR A 183 0.37 0.92 4.16
C THR A 183 1.48 1.61 3.38
N ASP A 184 1.55 2.94 3.41
CA ASP A 184 2.69 3.66 2.85
C ASP A 184 3.85 3.71 3.85
N ALA A 185 5.08 3.50 3.38
CA ALA A 185 6.25 3.44 4.24
C ALA A 185 6.88 4.82 4.52
N SER A 186 6.07 5.76 5.01
CA SER A 186 6.57 7.07 5.45
C SER A 186 5.67 7.80 6.46
N PHE A 187 6.23 8.79 7.14
CA PHE A 187 5.45 9.92 7.66
C PHE A 187 5.40 11.00 6.58
N LYS A 188 4.25 11.62 6.36
CA LYS A 188 4.10 12.70 5.37
C LYS A 188 3.79 14.01 6.06
N THR A 189 4.70 14.97 5.95
CA THR A 189 4.43 16.37 6.28
C THR A 189 3.87 17.07 5.05
N TYR A 190 2.67 17.64 5.14
CA TYR A 190 1.97 18.27 4.01
C TYR A 190 1.21 19.51 4.43
N CYS A 191 0.78 20.27 3.43
CA CYS A 191 -0.21 21.34 3.51
C CYS A 191 -1.32 21.07 2.48
N THR A 192 -2.48 21.72 2.56
CA THR A 192 -3.02 22.53 3.66
C THR A 192 -3.62 21.59 4.74
N PRO A 193 -3.67 21.95 6.04
CA PRO A 193 -4.18 21.09 7.10
C PRO A 193 -5.61 20.56 6.87
N LEU A 194 -5.89 19.31 7.26
CA LEU A 194 -7.19 18.66 7.07
C LEU A 194 -8.31 19.25 7.94
N SER A 195 -7.96 20.04 8.95
CA SER A 195 -8.92 20.80 9.76
C SER A 195 -9.57 21.96 8.98
N ILE A 196 -8.96 22.41 7.89
CA ILE A 196 -9.49 23.48 7.05
C ILE A 196 -10.54 22.89 6.09
N PRO A 197 -11.73 23.51 5.95
CA PRO A 197 -12.78 23.00 5.08
C PRO A 197 -12.35 22.77 3.64
N PHE A 198 -12.69 21.60 3.09
CA PHE A 198 -12.45 21.21 1.71
C PHE A 198 -13.70 20.51 1.13
N PRO A 199 -13.87 20.46 -0.21
CA PRO A 199 -12.99 21.05 -1.24
C PRO A 199 -13.01 22.58 -1.25
N VAL A 200 -11.90 23.18 -1.69
CA VAL A 200 -11.79 24.63 -1.97
C VAL A 200 -11.87 24.86 -3.47
N THR A 201 -12.76 25.76 -3.90
CA THR A 201 -12.84 26.15 -5.31
C THR A 201 -11.84 27.26 -5.62
N LEU A 202 -10.98 27.02 -6.61
CA LEU A 202 -10.09 28.01 -7.18
C LEU A 202 -10.74 28.65 -8.42
N HIS A 203 -10.45 29.92 -8.64
CA HIS A 203 -10.81 30.72 -9.81
C HIS A 203 -9.57 31.04 -10.64
N PRO A 204 -9.72 31.31 -11.95
CA PRO A 204 -8.60 31.75 -12.78
C PRO A 204 -7.84 32.93 -12.14
N GLY A 205 -6.53 32.80 -12.02
CA GLY A 205 -5.65 33.79 -11.38
C GLY A 205 -5.41 33.60 -9.88
N ASP A 206 -6.14 32.69 -9.20
CA ASP A 206 -5.83 32.33 -7.82
C ASP A 206 -4.44 31.70 -7.73
N ARG A 207 -3.67 32.06 -6.70
CA ARG A 207 -2.26 31.67 -6.55
C ARG A 207 -2.01 30.79 -5.33
N VAL A 208 -1.03 29.91 -5.47
CA VAL A 208 -0.50 29.07 -4.39
C VAL A 208 1.02 29.11 -4.48
N ASP A 209 1.69 29.81 -3.57
CA ASP A 209 3.15 29.92 -3.56
C ASP A 209 3.71 29.28 -2.28
N GLN A 210 4.71 28.42 -2.41
CA GLN A 210 5.29 27.71 -1.26
C GLN A 210 6.80 27.53 -1.43
N LEU A 211 7.48 27.40 -0.29
CA LEU A 211 8.92 27.19 -0.20
C LEU A 211 9.25 26.16 0.87
N ILE A 212 10.14 25.23 0.53
CA ILE A 212 10.78 24.34 1.49
C ILE A 212 12.28 24.58 1.46
N THR A 213 12.85 24.73 2.65
CA THR A 213 14.30 24.80 2.86
C THR A 213 14.74 23.67 3.78
N LEU A 214 15.64 22.82 3.29
CA LEU A 214 16.34 21.80 4.08
C LEU A 214 17.75 22.29 4.39
N ARG A 215 18.15 22.16 5.65
CA ARG A 215 19.53 22.38 6.10
C ARG A 215 20.00 21.22 6.97
N LEU A 216 21.29 20.94 6.89
CA LEU A 216 21.98 20.09 7.84
C LEU A 216 22.86 20.91 8.77
N SER A 217 22.92 20.53 10.04
CA SER A 217 23.83 21.11 11.02
C SER A 217 24.63 20.02 11.73
N GLY A 218 25.82 20.39 12.22
CA GLY A 218 26.73 19.46 12.92
C GLY A 218 27.53 18.53 11.99
N ILE A 219 27.59 18.85 10.70
CA ILE A 219 28.48 18.19 9.72
C ILE A 219 29.69 19.08 9.45
N GLU A 220 30.89 18.50 9.56
CA GLU A 220 32.06 19.01 8.86
C GLU A 220 32.00 18.46 7.43
N ALA A 221 32.02 19.35 6.43
CA ALA A 221 31.84 18.98 5.03
C ALA A 221 32.92 17.97 4.59
N LEU A 222 32.53 16.70 4.51
CA LEU A 222 33.33 15.65 3.89
C LEU A 222 32.65 15.24 2.58
N PRO A 223 33.38 15.16 1.47
CA PRO A 223 32.82 14.72 0.20
C PRO A 223 32.32 13.28 0.32
N VAL A 224 31.09 13.04 -0.11
CA VAL A 224 30.48 11.71 -0.15
C VAL A 224 31.14 10.88 -1.25
N GLN A 225 31.57 9.65 -0.91
CA GLN A 225 31.87 8.61 -1.89
C GLN A 225 30.60 7.77 -2.10
N PRO A 226 30.20 7.45 -3.34
CA PRO A 226 29.10 6.52 -3.57
C PRO A 226 29.44 5.14 -2.98
N THR A 227 28.58 4.61 -2.10
CA THR A 227 28.80 3.35 -1.37
C THR A 227 28.00 2.16 -1.91
N ASP A 228 27.31 2.30 -3.04
CA ASP A 228 26.49 1.25 -3.68
C ASP A 228 27.28 0.07 -4.28
N SER A 229 28.59 -0.05 -4.03
CA SER A 229 29.46 -1.09 -4.60
C SER A 229 29.55 -2.37 -3.77
N GLU A 230 29.06 -2.39 -2.53
CA GLU A 230 29.04 -3.62 -1.73
C GLU A 230 27.90 -4.58 -2.14
N PRO A 231 28.16 -5.90 -2.19
CA PRO A 231 27.11 -6.88 -2.49
C PRO A 231 26.02 -6.86 -1.41
N ILE A 232 24.77 -7.10 -1.81
CA ILE A 232 23.63 -7.16 -0.89
C ILE A 232 23.83 -8.34 0.07
N ARG A 233 23.64 -8.13 1.38
CA ARG A 233 23.81 -9.16 2.41
C ARG A 233 22.47 -9.49 3.05
N ILE A 234 22.28 -10.77 3.36
CA ILE A 234 21.10 -11.25 4.08
C ILE A 234 21.48 -11.63 5.51
N THR A 235 20.71 -11.15 6.48
CA THR A 235 20.75 -11.58 7.88
C THR A 235 19.50 -12.38 8.20
N VAL A 236 19.65 -13.50 8.90
CA VAL A 236 18.54 -14.36 9.34
C VAL A 236 18.48 -14.33 10.87
N ASP A 237 17.30 -14.08 11.42
CA ASP A 237 17.03 -14.13 12.85
C ASP A 237 16.38 -15.48 13.20
N GLU A 238 17.22 -16.45 13.52
CA GLU A 238 16.83 -17.82 13.88
C GLU A 238 15.90 -17.91 15.09
N SER A 239 15.82 -16.85 15.90
CA SER A 239 14.93 -16.79 17.07
C SER A 239 13.51 -16.34 16.72
N ALA A 240 13.33 -15.70 15.57
CA ALA A 240 12.06 -15.13 15.13
C ALA A 240 11.39 -16.03 14.09
N VAL A 241 10.71 -17.08 14.58
CA VAL A 241 10.01 -18.07 13.76
C VAL A 241 8.50 -17.93 13.93
N THR A 242 7.77 -17.89 12.82
CA THR A 242 6.30 -17.85 12.78
C THR A 242 5.73 -18.99 11.95
N PRO A 243 4.48 -19.43 12.19
CA PRO A 243 3.80 -20.35 11.29
C PRO A 243 3.62 -19.74 9.90
N PHE A 244 3.67 -20.58 8.85
CA PHE A 244 3.31 -20.14 7.51
C PHE A 244 1.80 -19.82 7.46
N PRO A 245 1.39 -18.65 6.92
CA PRO A 245 0.00 -18.25 6.91
C PRO A 245 -0.83 -19.09 5.94
N LYS A 246 -2.14 -19.21 6.21
CA LYS A 246 -3.08 -19.69 5.19
C LYS A 246 -3.16 -18.67 4.04
N ILE A 247 -3.22 -19.15 2.80
CA ILE A 247 -3.30 -18.31 1.60
C ILE A 247 -4.58 -18.66 0.85
N GLY A 248 -5.50 -17.70 0.73
CA GLY A 248 -6.69 -17.82 -0.10
C GLY A 248 -6.71 -16.87 -1.27
N THR A 249 -7.77 -16.97 -2.06
CA THR A 249 -8.03 -16.13 -3.23
C THR A 249 -9.50 -15.67 -3.26
N GLY A 250 -9.79 -14.59 -3.98
CA GLY A 250 -11.14 -14.05 -4.15
C GLY A 250 -11.91 -14.70 -5.31
N HIS A 251 -13.22 -14.79 -5.17
CA HIS A 251 -14.13 -15.10 -6.26
C HIS A 251 -14.09 -14.01 -7.33
N ALA A 252 -13.92 -14.41 -8.60
CA ALA A 252 -13.94 -13.49 -9.75
C ALA A 252 -15.39 -13.12 -10.10
N ALA A 253 -15.97 -12.17 -9.35
CA ALA A 253 -17.36 -11.77 -9.52
C ALA A 253 -17.60 -11.19 -10.93
N GLY A 254 -18.70 -11.64 -11.56
CA GLY A 254 -19.06 -11.21 -12.91
C GLY A 254 -18.33 -11.94 -14.04
N GLN A 255 -17.39 -12.85 -13.73
CA GLN A 255 -16.77 -13.73 -14.71
C GLN A 255 -17.53 -15.07 -14.83
N PRO A 256 -17.51 -15.73 -16.01
CA PRO A 256 -17.96 -17.12 -16.13
C PRO A 256 -17.17 -18.05 -15.21
N LEU A 257 -17.73 -19.21 -14.83
CA LEU A 257 -16.97 -20.18 -14.04
C LEU A 257 -15.69 -20.63 -14.78
N PRO A 258 -14.57 -20.88 -14.06
CA PRO A 258 -13.36 -21.41 -14.68
C PRO A 258 -13.63 -22.70 -15.45
N THR A 259 -13.03 -22.87 -16.63
CA THR A 259 -13.03 -24.14 -17.36
C THR A 259 -12.34 -25.26 -16.56
N ASP A 260 -12.47 -26.53 -16.98
CA ASP A 260 -11.83 -27.65 -16.25
C ASP A 260 -10.31 -27.51 -16.23
N ALA A 261 -9.73 -27.00 -17.32
CA ALA A 261 -8.30 -26.76 -17.44
C ALA A 261 -7.83 -25.62 -16.51
N GLU A 262 -8.59 -24.52 -16.44
CA GLU A 262 -8.30 -23.41 -15.53
C GLU A 262 -8.46 -23.83 -14.08
N ALA A 263 -9.53 -24.57 -13.75
CA ALA A 263 -9.73 -25.12 -12.42
C ALA A 263 -8.59 -26.08 -12.02
N ALA A 264 -8.11 -26.92 -12.93
CA ALA A 264 -6.96 -27.79 -12.67
C ALA A 264 -5.71 -26.99 -12.31
N ARG A 265 -5.39 -25.93 -13.07
CA ARG A 265 -4.27 -25.01 -12.77
C ARG A 265 -4.45 -24.31 -11.43
N LEU A 266 -5.64 -23.78 -11.15
CA LEU A 266 -5.91 -23.09 -9.87
C LEU A 266 -5.74 -24.02 -8.67
N ARG A 267 -6.08 -25.32 -8.80
CA ARG A 267 -5.84 -26.31 -7.74
C ARG A 267 -4.35 -26.56 -7.48
N GLU A 268 -3.45 -26.34 -8.45
CA GLU A 268 -1.99 -26.45 -8.23
C GLU A 268 -1.47 -25.39 -7.23
N LEU A 269 -2.16 -24.26 -7.11
CA LEU A 269 -1.82 -23.22 -6.13
C LEU A 269 -2.22 -23.64 -4.70
N ALA A 270 -3.03 -24.69 -4.55
CA ALA A 270 -3.41 -25.27 -3.27
C ALA A 270 -3.91 -24.21 -2.27
N PHE A 271 -4.81 -23.32 -2.69
CA PHE A 271 -5.38 -22.31 -1.79
C PHE A 271 -6.06 -22.93 -0.56
N ASP A 272 -6.05 -22.19 0.54
CA ASP A 272 -6.65 -22.59 1.81
C ASP A 272 -8.14 -22.19 1.91
N HIS A 273 -8.58 -21.20 1.12
CA HIS A 273 -9.98 -20.75 1.05
C HIS A 273 -10.27 -19.94 -0.23
N LEU A 274 -11.55 -19.91 -0.61
CA LEU A 274 -12.11 -18.96 -1.58
C LEU A 274 -12.95 -17.91 -0.84
N ARG A 275 -12.64 -16.63 -1.02
CA ARG A 275 -13.39 -15.52 -0.43
C ARG A 275 -14.50 -15.06 -1.37
N LEU A 276 -15.71 -14.87 -0.85
CA LEU A 276 -16.84 -14.27 -1.55
C LEU A 276 -17.25 -12.98 -0.83
N ASP A 277 -17.15 -11.84 -1.50
CA ASP A 277 -17.68 -10.57 -1.00
C ASP A 277 -19.15 -10.42 -1.43
N LEU A 278 -20.06 -10.39 -0.45
CA LEU A 278 -21.49 -10.19 -0.65
C LEU A 278 -21.91 -8.88 0.01
N ASN A 279 -22.34 -7.92 -0.79
CA ASN A 279 -23.02 -6.74 -0.28
C ASN A 279 -24.53 -6.99 -0.28
N LEU A 280 -25.09 -7.26 0.91
CA LEU A 280 -26.50 -7.62 1.07
C LEU A 280 -27.45 -6.47 0.70
N THR A 281 -26.92 -5.24 0.57
CA THR A 281 -27.68 -4.08 0.07
C THR A 281 -27.84 -4.06 -1.45
N LYS A 282 -27.14 -4.94 -2.19
CA LYS A 282 -27.15 -4.97 -3.66
C LYS A 282 -28.05 -6.09 -4.19
N PRO A 283 -28.88 -5.83 -5.22
CA PRO A 283 -29.88 -6.81 -5.67
C PRO A 283 -29.31 -8.08 -6.31
N ASP A 284 -28.02 -8.12 -6.63
CA ASP A 284 -27.34 -9.20 -7.32
C ASP A 284 -26.53 -10.13 -6.39
N TRP A 285 -26.53 -9.89 -5.06
CA TRP A 285 -25.71 -10.68 -4.12
C TRP A 285 -26.03 -12.18 -4.16
N GLN A 286 -27.28 -12.57 -4.47
CA GLN A 286 -27.68 -13.96 -4.60
C GLN A 286 -26.99 -14.67 -5.77
N ASN A 287 -26.78 -13.97 -6.88
CA ASN A 287 -26.08 -14.52 -8.06
C ASN A 287 -24.59 -14.70 -7.75
N THR A 288 -23.98 -13.71 -7.10
CA THR A 288 -22.59 -13.80 -6.63
C THR A 288 -22.41 -14.97 -5.67
N LEU A 289 -23.36 -15.16 -4.75
CA LEU A 289 -23.34 -16.30 -3.84
C LEU A 289 -23.41 -17.63 -4.59
N HIS A 290 -24.38 -17.79 -5.49
CA HIS A 290 -24.56 -19.02 -6.28
C HIS A 290 -23.30 -19.35 -7.10
N ASN A 291 -22.76 -18.37 -7.84
CA ASN A 291 -21.57 -18.56 -8.67
C ASN A 291 -20.33 -18.86 -7.83
N GLY A 292 -20.13 -18.15 -6.71
CA GLY A 292 -19.01 -18.40 -5.82
C GLY A 292 -19.06 -19.79 -5.17
N PHE A 293 -20.25 -20.31 -4.81
CA PHE A 293 -20.39 -21.69 -4.34
C PHE A 293 -20.04 -22.72 -5.43
N ALA A 294 -20.50 -22.51 -6.65
CA ALA A 294 -20.17 -23.37 -7.77
C ALA A 294 -18.67 -23.38 -8.06
N GLU A 295 -18.02 -22.21 -8.01
CA GLU A 295 -16.57 -22.09 -8.14
C GLU A 295 -15.83 -22.80 -6.99
N ALA A 296 -16.23 -22.58 -5.74
CA ALA A 296 -15.62 -23.24 -4.59
C ALA A 296 -15.70 -24.77 -4.66
N GLN A 297 -16.86 -25.32 -5.05
CA GLN A 297 -17.03 -26.75 -5.28
C GLN A 297 -16.10 -27.26 -6.38
N ARG A 298 -15.99 -26.51 -7.47
CA ARG A 298 -15.10 -26.82 -8.59
C ARG A 298 -13.64 -26.77 -8.17
N LEU A 299 -13.23 -25.84 -7.32
CA LEU A 299 -11.85 -25.73 -6.84
C LEU A 299 -11.55 -26.62 -5.62
N HIS A 300 -12.56 -27.24 -5.02
CA HIS A 300 -12.47 -28.01 -3.78
C HIS A 300 -11.99 -27.16 -2.59
N LEU A 301 -12.43 -25.90 -2.54
CA LEU A 301 -12.02 -24.94 -1.53
C LEU A 301 -13.12 -24.69 -0.50
N PRO A 302 -12.78 -24.53 0.79
CA PRO A 302 -13.71 -23.96 1.75
C PRO A 302 -13.94 -22.47 1.44
N ILE A 303 -15.07 -21.96 1.88
CA ILE A 303 -15.51 -20.58 1.62
C ILE A 303 -15.32 -19.69 2.86
N GLU A 304 -14.76 -18.50 2.62
CA GLU A 304 -14.85 -17.34 3.51
C GLU A 304 -15.92 -16.38 2.96
N LEU A 305 -16.97 -16.11 3.72
CA LEU A 305 -18.03 -15.17 3.34
C LEU A 305 -17.78 -13.79 3.96
N ALA A 306 -17.61 -12.77 3.13
CA ALA A 306 -17.54 -11.38 3.56
C ALA A 306 -18.89 -10.70 3.33
N LEU A 307 -19.68 -10.56 4.40
CA LEU A 307 -21.03 -10.05 4.37
C LEU A 307 -21.05 -8.58 4.76
N THR A 308 -21.51 -7.72 3.85
CA THR A 308 -21.74 -6.29 4.13
C THR A 308 -23.22 -6.06 4.37
N PHE A 309 -23.56 -5.61 5.59
CA PHE A 309 -24.93 -5.39 6.06
C PHE A 309 -25.35 -3.93 5.89
N GLY A 310 -26.61 -3.74 5.53
CA GLY A 310 -27.29 -2.47 5.41
C GLY A 310 -27.76 -1.91 6.76
N PRO A 311 -28.77 -1.01 6.74
CA PRO A 311 -29.24 -0.32 7.94
C PRO A 311 -30.12 -1.19 8.86
N ASP A 312 -30.63 -2.33 8.36
CA ASP A 312 -31.39 -3.32 9.13
C ASP A 312 -30.69 -4.68 9.07
N PRO A 313 -29.66 -4.91 9.92
CA PRO A 313 -28.82 -6.09 9.84
C PRO A 313 -29.58 -7.39 10.08
N GLU A 314 -30.62 -7.38 10.90
CA GLU A 314 -31.42 -8.57 11.19
C GLU A 314 -32.28 -8.95 9.97
N ALA A 315 -32.92 -7.97 9.32
CA ALA A 315 -33.64 -8.23 8.08
C ALA A 315 -32.71 -8.77 6.98
N ASP A 316 -31.52 -8.17 6.84
CA ASP A 316 -30.50 -8.63 5.88
C ASP A 316 -30.03 -10.06 6.20
N TRP A 317 -29.83 -10.40 7.48
CA TRP A 317 -29.48 -11.74 7.92
C TRP A 317 -30.60 -12.75 7.62
N GLN A 318 -31.86 -12.41 7.89
CA GLN A 318 -32.99 -13.26 7.55
C GLN A 318 -33.12 -13.47 6.04
N ALA A 319 -32.93 -12.42 5.23
CA ALA A 319 -32.93 -12.51 3.78
C ALA A 319 -31.77 -13.41 3.27
N PHE A 320 -30.60 -13.30 3.89
CA PHE A 320 -29.46 -14.18 3.63
C PHE A 320 -29.81 -15.66 3.88
N LEU A 321 -30.44 -15.97 5.01
CA LEU A 321 -30.85 -17.34 5.36
C LEU A 321 -31.99 -17.89 4.50
N GLN A 322 -32.91 -17.04 4.06
CA GLN A 322 -34.09 -17.43 3.28
C GLN A 322 -33.81 -17.58 1.78
N ASN A 323 -32.57 -17.37 1.33
CA ASN A 323 -32.23 -17.43 -0.09
C ASN A 323 -32.61 -18.79 -0.71
N PRO A 324 -33.52 -18.82 -1.70
CA PRO A 324 -34.05 -20.05 -2.28
C PRO A 324 -33.11 -20.72 -3.30
N THR A 325 -32.03 -20.06 -3.73
CA THR A 325 -31.17 -20.57 -4.82
C THR A 325 -30.40 -21.83 -4.48
N HIS A 326 -30.28 -22.21 -3.20
CA HIS A 326 -29.98 -23.58 -2.77
C HIS A 326 -30.51 -23.75 -1.35
N SER A 327 -31.06 -24.92 -1.02
CA SER A 327 -31.37 -25.29 0.36
C SER A 327 -30.14 -25.09 1.24
N PHE A 328 -30.05 -23.95 1.92
CA PHE A 328 -28.95 -23.49 2.76
C PHE A 328 -28.53 -24.54 3.80
N ASN A 329 -29.41 -25.50 4.10
CA ASN A 329 -29.29 -26.48 5.18
C ASN A 329 -28.49 -27.75 4.88
N GLN A 330 -28.08 -28.05 3.63
CA GLN A 330 -27.28 -29.27 3.36
C GLN A 330 -25.91 -29.02 2.74
N SER A 331 -25.80 -28.19 1.70
CA SER A 331 -24.51 -28.01 1.01
C SER A 331 -23.54 -27.06 1.71
N ILE A 332 -24.06 -26.09 2.47
CA ILE A 332 -23.26 -25.12 3.23
C ILE A 332 -22.76 -25.78 4.52
N THR A 333 -23.67 -26.34 5.32
CA THR A 333 -23.41 -27.03 6.59
C THR A 333 -22.51 -28.26 6.51
N GLN A 334 -22.43 -28.95 5.36
CA GLN A 334 -21.62 -30.18 5.22
C GLN A 334 -20.26 -29.98 4.56
N SER A 335 -20.04 -28.88 3.83
CA SER A 335 -18.87 -28.76 2.93
C SER A 335 -17.92 -27.59 3.23
N VAL A 336 -18.21 -26.74 4.23
CA VAL A 336 -17.49 -25.47 4.40
C VAL A 336 -17.11 -25.22 5.86
N ASN A 337 -15.80 -25.04 6.11
CA ASN A 337 -15.34 -24.33 7.31
C ASN A 337 -15.83 -22.87 7.20
N HIS A 338 -16.97 -22.56 7.82
CA HIS A 338 -17.57 -21.23 7.71
C HIS A 338 -16.70 -20.20 8.41
N SER A 339 -16.01 -19.36 7.64
CA SER A 339 -15.48 -18.11 8.15
C SER A 339 -16.37 -16.97 7.64
N PHE A 340 -16.95 -16.19 8.54
CA PHE A 340 -17.76 -15.03 8.21
C PHE A 340 -17.00 -13.77 8.60
N ASN A 341 -16.84 -12.83 7.66
CA ASN A 341 -16.47 -11.46 7.97
C ASN A 341 -17.74 -10.62 7.95
N LEU A 342 -18.04 -9.95 9.06
CA LEU A 342 -19.20 -9.07 9.17
C LEU A 342 -18.72 -7.63 8.95
N PHE A 343 -19.31 -6.93 7.99
CA PHE A 343 -18.98 -5.54 7.65
C PHE A 343 -20.25 -4.68 7.60
N SER A 344 -20.08 -3.36 7.72
CA SER A 344 -21.17 -2.39 7.58
C SER A 344 -21.10 -1.69 6.23
N ALA A 345 -22.25 -1.46 5.60
CA ALA A 345 -22.37 -0.58 4.43
C ALA A 345 -22.28 0.92 4.80
N HIS A 346 -22.45 1.27 6.09
CA HIS A 346 -22.57 2.65 6.58
C HIS A 346 -21.35 3.12 7.38
N HIS A 347 -20.53 2.18 7.84
CA HIS A 347 -19.33 2.47 8.61
C HIS A 347 -18.10 1.90 7.91
N ARG A 348 -16.99 2.62 7.99
CA ARG A 348 -15.72 2.23 7.36
C ARG A 348 -15.03 1.04 8.04
N ALA A 349 -15.36 0.80 9.30
CA ALA A 349 -15.06 -0.42 10.01
C ALA A 349 -16.30 -0.90 10.75
N THR A 350 -16.29 -2.15 11.17
CA THR A 350 -17.41 -2.82 11.84
C THR A 350 -17.60 -2.25 13.24
N PRO A 351 -18.75 -1.62 13.57
CA PRO A 351 -18.99 -1.08 14.90
C PRO A 351 -19.46 -2.19 15.86
N ASP A 352 -19.24 -1.99 17.17
CA ASP A 352 -19.74 -2.89 18.23
C ASP A 352 -21.26 -3.09 18.13
N THR A 353 -22.01 -2.04 17.78
CA THR A 353 -23.48 -2.10 17.64
C THR A 353 -23.96 -3.08 16.56
N LEU A 354 -23.18 -3.29 15.49
CA LEU A 354 -23.49 -4.29 14.47
C LEU A 354 -23.21 -5.71 15.01
N LEU A 355 -22.12 -5.88 15.74
CA LEU A 355 -21.72 -7.16 16.33
C LEU A 355 -22.74 -7.61 17.39
N ASP A 356 -23.15 -6.71 18.28
CA ASP A 356 -24.13 -6.99 19.33
C ASP A 356 -25.46 -7.51 18.75
N GLN A 357 -25.86 -6.97 17.59
CA GLN A 357 -27.07 -7.41 16.89
C GLN A 357 -26.86 -8.78 16.21
N LEU A 358 -25.79 -8.94 15.43
CA LEU A 358 -25.64 -10.12 14.57
C LEU A 358 -25.07 -11.36 15.28
N LEU A 359 -24.16 -11.19 16.24
CA LEU A 359 -23.44 -12.33 16.83
C LEU A 359 -24.36 -13.38 17.44
N PRO A 360 -25.43 -13.05 18.19
CA PRO A 360 -26.38 -14.04 18.70
C PRO A 360 -27.00 -14.88 17.57
N HIS A 361 -27.41 -14.25 16.46
CA HIS A 361 -28.06 -14.91 15.34
C HIS A 361 -27.08 -15.77 14.54
N VAL A 362 -25.87 -15.25 14.25
CA VAL A 362 -24.83 -16.01 13.53
C VAL A 362 -24.40 -17.23 14.35
N ARG A 363 -24.19 -17.09 15.66
CA ARG A 363 -23.80 -18.21 16.53
C ARG A 363 -24.92 -19.23 16.73
N GLN A 364 -26.18 -18.81 16.72
CA GLN A 364 -27.32 -19.72 16.76
C GLN A 364 -27.41 -20.58 15.49
N THR A 365 -27.23 -19.97 14.31
CA THR A 365 -27.32 -20.67 13.03
C THR A 365 -26.06 -21.48 12.71
N PHE A 366 -24.88 -20.94 13.02
CA PHE A 366 -23.57 -21.51 12.71
C PHE A 366 -22.67 -21.53 13.96
N PRO A 367 -22.91 -22.43 14.93
CA PRO A 367 -22.19 -22.43 16.22
C PRO A 367 -20.68 -22.65 16.09
N ASN A 368 -20.23 -23.34 15.05
CA ASN A 368 -18.81 -23.63 14.80
C ASN A 368 -18.14 -22.67 13.81
N ALA A 369 -18.87 -21.68 13.30
CA ALA A 369 -18.28 -20.74 12.35
C ALA A 369 -17.24 -19.85 13.05
N ARG A 370 -16.17 -19.50 12.34
CA ARG A 370 -15.26 -18.45 12.78
C ARG A 370 -15.83 -17.11 12.32
N ILE A 371 -15.99 -16.16 13.24
CA ILE A 371 -16.54 -14.84 12.94
C ILE A 371 -15.43 -13.81 13.06
N GLY A 372 -15.26 -12.99 12.03
CA GLY A 372 -14.33 -11.87 11.98
C GLY A 372 -15.02 -10.55 11.73
N ALA A 373 -14.34 -9.47 12.10
CA ALA A 373 -14.79 -8.10 11.89
C ALA A 373 -13.60 -7.17 11.67
N GLY A 374 -13.87 -6.00 11.10
CA GLY A 374 -12.86 -4.97 10.85
C GLY A 374 -13.24 -4.07 9.67
N SER A 375 -12.30 -3.82 8.76
CA SER A 375 -12.52 -2.93 7.60
C SER A 375 -12.29 -3.67 6.27
N PRO A 376 -13.24 -3.65 5.33
CA PRO A 376 -13.01 -4.23 4.01
C PRO A 376 -12.17 -3.33 3.08
N ILE A 377 -11.67 -2.18 3.57
CA ILE A 377 -11.13 -1.09 2.77
C ILE A 377 -9.63 -0.85 3.07
N HIS A 378 -9.30 -0.34 4.27
CA HIS A 378 -7.91 -0.02 4.67
C HIS A 378 -7.69 -0.20 6.18
N PHE A 379 -6.42 -0.30 6.59
CA PHE A 379 -6.04 -0.30 8.01
C PHE A 379 -6.41 1.02 8.72
N THR A 380 -6.31 2.18 8.06
CA THR A 380 -6.69 3.49 8.62
C THR A 380 -8.10 3.48 9.19
N ASP A 381 -9.03 2.81 8.50
CA ASP A 381 -10.43 2.77 8.87
C ASP A 381 -10.63 1.97 10.15
N LEU A 382 -9.93 0.83 10.27
CA LEU A 382 -9.91 0.03 11.49
C LEU A 382 -9.21 0.78 12.64
N ASN A 383 -8.07 1.43 12.37
CA ASN A 383 -7.28 2.10 13.39
C ASN A 383 -8.00 3.32 14.00
N ARG A 384 -8.78 4.04 13.17
CA ARG A 384 -9.61 5.18 13.58
C ARG A 384 -10.96 4.77 14.18
N ASN A 385 -11.50 3.61 13.81
CA ASN A 385 -12.82 3.13 14.23
C ASN A 385 -12.71 1.73 14.87
N ARG A 386 -12.01 1.68 16.01
CA ARG A 386 -11.77 0.43 16.75
C ARG A 386 -13.07 -0.08 17.38
N PHE A 387 -13.16 -1.40 17.52
CA PHE A 387 -14.25 -2.12 18.17
C PHE A 387 -13.69 -3.10 19.21
N ASP A 388 -14.54 -3.69 20.06
CA ASP A 388 -14.11 -4.71 21.01
C ASP A 388 -13.78 -6.03 20.29
N ALA A 389 -12.50 -6.21 19.96
CA ALA A 389 -11.99 -7.41 19.30
C ALA A 389 -12.24 -8.70 20.12
N ARG A 390 -12.62 -8.62 21.40
CA ARG A 390 -12.94 -9.81 22.21
C ARG A 390 -14.23 -10.52 21.75
N GLN A 391 -15.08 -9.82 21.01
CA GLN A 391 -16.36 -10.33 20.51
C GLN A 391 -16.21 -11.32 19.33
N VAL A 392 -15.09 -11.25 18.60
CA VAL A 392 -14.89 -11.96 17.31
C VAL A 392 -13.69 -12.88 17.34
N ASP A 393 -13.71 -13.96 16.57
CA ASP A 393 -12.65 -14.97 16.54
C ASP A 393 -11.37 -14.50 15.83
N PHE A 394 -11.45 -13.43 15.03
CA PHE A 394 -10.33 -12.82 14.33
C PHE A 394 -10.65 -11.39 13.87
N VAL A 395 -9.62 -10.60 13.55
CA VAL A 395 -9.75 -9.25 13.01
C VAL A 395 -9.22 -9.21 11.58
N VAL A 396 -9.92 -8.50 10.69
CA VAL A 396 -9.63 -8.48 9.26
C VAL A 396 -9.53 -7.05 8.73
N TYR A 397 -8.54 -6.80 7.87
CA TYR A 397 -8.51 -5.59 7.05
C TYR A 397 -7.86 -5.81 5.68
N ALA A 398 -8.21 -4.95 4.72
CA ALA A 398 -7.66 -5.00 3.37
C ALA A 398 -6.38 -4.15 3.23
N ILE A 399 -5.54 -4.49 2.24
CA ILE A 399 -4.27 -3.82 1.95
C ILE A 399 -4.19 -3.51 0.45
N ASN A 400 -3.78 -2.28 0.13
CA ASN A 400 -3.35 -1.89 -1.20
C ASN A 400 -2.28 -0.79 -1.10
N PRO A 401 -1.31 -0.73 -2.03
CA PRO A 401 -0.17 0.18 -1.96
C PRO A 401 -0.36 1.52 -2.70
N GLN A 402 -1.57 1.84 -3.19
CA GLN A 402 -1.79 2.90 -4.19
C GLN A 402 -2.72 4.02 -3.71
N ILE A 403 -2.46 4.56 -2.51
CA ILE A 403 -3.28 5.64 -1.95
C ILE A 403 -2.74 7.03 -2.31
N HIS A 404 -1.42 7.20 -2.28
CA HIS A 404 -0.79 8.52 -2.40
C HIS A 404 0.12 8.69 -3.61
N ALA A 405 0.87 7.65 -3.97
CA ALA A 405 1.68 7.61 -5.18
C ALA A 405 1.54 6.23 -5.84
N PHE A 406 1.80 6.18 -7.15
CA PHE A 406 1.35 5.09 -8.01
C PHE A 406 2.47 4.46 -8.83
N ASP A 407 3.71 4.93 -8.68
CA ASP A 407 4.88 4.42 -9.40
C ASP A 407 5.46 3.16 -8.74
N ASP A 408 6.10 2.31 -9.54
CA ASP A 408 6.65 1.01 -9.12
C ASP A 408 7.57 1.12 -7.91
N ARG A 409 8.39 2.17 -7.88
CA ARG A 409 9.36 2.43 -6.80
C ARG A 409 8.61 2.68 -5.49
N THR A 410 7.60 3.53 -5.47
CA THR A 410 6.75 3.74 -4.28
C THR A 410 6.04 2.43 -3.84
N LEU A 411 5.51 1.64 -4.77
CA LEU A 411 4.87 0.36 -4.43
C LEU A 411 5.83 -0.61 -3.74
N VAL A 412 7.10 -0.65 -4.15
CA VAL A 412 8.17 -1.45 -3.50
C VAL A 412 8.52 -0.89 -2.12
N GLU A 413 8.64 0.42 -2.00
CA GLU A 413 8.90 1.09 -0.72
C GLU A 413 7.84 0.74 0.34
N ASN A 414 6.58 0.65 -0.09
CA ASN A 414 5.42 0.41 0.76
C ASN A 414 5.31 -1.03 1.28
N ILE A 415 5.99 -2.01 0.68
CA ILE A 415 5.86 -3.43 1.06
C ILE A 415 6.14 -3.65 2.55
N ALA A 416 7.22 -3.04 3.07
CA ALA A 416 7.63 -3.24 4.46
C ALA A 416 6.62 -2.68 5.47
N ALA A 417 5.92 -1.59 5.14
CA ALA A 417 4.94 -0.94 6.04
C ALA A 417 3.70 -1.79 6.28
N GLN A 418 3.44 -2.81 5.44
CA GLN A 418 2.37 -3.77 5.68
C GLN A 418 2.59 -4.52 7.02
N ALA A 419 3.84 -4.85 7.36
CA ALA A 419 4.17 -5.45 8.65
C ALA A 419 3.92 -4.50 9.83
N ASP A 420 4.10 -3.20 9.64
CA ASP A 420 3.86 -2.19 10.70
C ASP A 420 2.38 -2.10 11.08
N THR A 421 1.48 -2.34 10.12
CA THR A 421 0.04 -2.44 10.41
C THR A 421 -0.27 -3.59 11.34
N VAL A 422 0.37 -4.75 11.15
CA VAL A 422 0.20 -5.92 12.02
C VAL A 422 0.72 -5.61 13.42
N VAL A 423 1.93 -5.04 13.53
CA VAL A 423 2.52 -4.65 14.82
C VAL A 423 1.62 -3.66 15.56
N SER A 424 1.06 -2.67 14.86
CA SER A 424 0.20 -1.65 15.48
C SER A 424 -1.20 -2.20 15.82
N ALA A 425 -1.77 -3.06 14.97
CA ALA A 425 -3.05 -3.70 15.23
C ALA A 425 -3.04 -4.46 16.55
N ARG A 426 -1.95 -5.18 16.85
CA ARG A 426 -1.78 -5.96 18.10
C ARG A 426 -2.00 -5.14 19.36
N GLN A 427 -1.74 -3.83 19.32
CA GLN A 427 -1.96 -2.97 20.49
C GLN A 427 -3.42 -2.89 20.94
N PHE A 428 -4.36 -3.02 20.00
CA PHE A 428 -5.79 -2.87 20.29
C PHE A 428 -6.61 -4.13 20.00
N VAL A 429 -6.07 -5.12 19.27
CA VAL A 429 -6.73 -6.43 19.07
C VAL A 429 -6.16 -7.56 19.94
N GLY A 430 -5.03 -7.32 20.63
CA GLY A 430 -4.32 -8.34 21.40
C GLY A 430 -3.89 -9.54 20.55
N ASP A 431 -4.10 -10.75 21.08
CA ASP A 431 -3.69 -12.00 20.43
C ASP A 431 -4.69 -12.51 19.39
N ARG A 432 -5.77 -11.77 19.10
CA ARG A 432 -6.76 -12.17 18.10
C ARG A 432 -6.08 -12.41 16.74
N PRO A 433 -6.33 -13.55 16.07
CA PRO A 433 -5.79 -13.79 14.74
C PRO A 433 -6.04 -12.61 13.81
N LEU A 434 -5.03 -12.23 13.04
CA LEU A 434 -5.08 -11.12 12.09
C LEU A 434 -5.11 -11.68 10.67
N HIS A 435 -6.08 -11.20 9.87
CA HIS A 435 -6.32 -11.64 8.50
C HIS A 435 -6.17 -10.45 7.53
N MET A 436 -5.30 -10.55 6.53
CA MET A 436 -5.16 -9.49 5.50
C MET A 436 -5.96 -9.89 4.27
N SER A 437 -7.18 -9.38 4.14
CA SER A 437 -8.19 -9.96 3.25
C SER A 437 -9.13 -8.89 2.68
N PRO A 438 -9.02 -8.50 1.38
CA PRO A 438 -7.99 -8.90 0.40
C PRO A 438 -6.74 -8.00 0.36
N ILE A 439 -5.68 -8.51 -0.28
CA ILE A 439 -4.47 -7.79 -0.71
C ILE A 439 -4.54 -7.63 -2.23
N THR A 440 -4.52 -6.38 -2.71
CA THR A 440 -4.63 -6.04 -4.14
C THR A 440 -3.66 -4.92 -4.52
N LEU A 441 -3.33 -4.80 -5.81
CA LEU A 441 -2.48 -3.71 -6.31
C LEU A 441 -3.21 -2.36 -6.25
N ARG A 442 -4.49 -2.32 -6.60
CA ARG A 442 -5.32 -1.11 -6.53
C ARG A 442 -6.40 -1.23 -5.47
N PRO A 443 -6.90 -0.10 -4.92
CA PRO A 443 -8.12 -0.11 -4.13
C PRO A 443 -9.26 -0.72 -4.94
N ARG A 444 -10.07 -1.58 -4.29
CA ARG A 444 -11.25 -2.18 -4.94
C ARG A 444 -12.38 -1.16 -5.14
N VAL A 445 -12.44 -0.15 -4.28
CA VAL A 445 -13.42 0.94 -4.28
C VAL A 445 -12.75 2.24 -3.87
N ASN A 446 -13.22 3.38 -4.39
CA ASN A 446 -12.85 4.69 -3.86
C ASN A 446 -13.86 5.08 -2.77
N ALA A 447 -13.51 4.81 -1.50
CA ALA A 447 -14.38 5.07 -0.35
C ALA A 447 -14.52 6.57 0.00
N ASP A 448 -13.69 7.44 -0.59
CA ASP A 448 -13.67 8.89 -0.37
C ASP A 448 -14.25 9.69 -1.56
N ALA A 449 -14.69 9.01 -2.62
CA ALA A 449 -15.30 9.65 -3.77
C ALA A 449 -16.62 10.34 -3.38
N THR A 450 -16.80 11.58 -3.82
CA THR A 450 -18.04 12.36 -3.64
C THR A 450 -18.87 12.46 -4.91
N THR A 451 -18.29 12.06 -6.05
CA THR A 451 -18.97 11.98 -7.34
C THR A 451 -18.70 10.63 -7.98
N GLU A 452 -19.57 10.22 -8.91
CA GLU A 452 -19.26 9.08 -9.78
C GLU A 452 -18.00 9.40 -10.61
N PRO A 453 -17.07 8.45 -10.76
CA PRO A 453 -15.93 8.64 -11.63
C PRO A 453 -16.38 8.73 -13.09
N LEU A 454 -15.74 9.60 -13.87
CA LEU A 454 -15.88 9.57 -15.32
C LEU A 454 -15.29 8.25 -15.82
N THR A 455 -16.13 7.35 -16.32
CA THR A 455 -15.70 6.10 -16.94
C THR A 455 -15.41 6.33 -18.42
N ASP A 456 -14.13 6.24 -18.78
CA ASP A 456 -13.72 6.07 -20.18
C ASP A 456 -13.66 4.57 -20.49
N PRO A 457 -14.46 4.06 -21.45
CA PRO A 457 -14.39 2.65 -21.86
C PRO A 457 -13.01 2.21 -22.40
N ALA A 458 -12.15 3.15 -22.80
CA ALA A 458 -10.78 2.87 -23.24
C ALA A 458 -9.77 2.74 -22.08
N GLU A 459 -10.18 3.03 -20.85
CA GLU A 459 -9.37 2.88 -19.65
C GLU A 459 -9.71 1.58 -18.91
N LEU A 460 -8.74 1.10 -18.13
CA LEU A 460 -8.97 -0.05 -17.26
C LEU A 460 -10.00 0.27 -16.18
N PRO A 461 -10.85 -0.71 -15.77
CA PRO A 461 -11.72 -0.53 -14.63
C PRO A 461 -10.92 -0.12 -13.38
N TYR A 462 -11.53 0.67 -12.49
CA TYR A 462 -10.84 1.31 -11.37
C TYR A 462 -10.01 0.34 -10.49
N ALA A 463 -10.55 -0.84 -10.21
CA ALA A 463 -9.90 -1.84 -9.36
C ALA A 463 -8.77 -2.63 -10.09
N ILE A 464 -8.59 -2.43 -11.38
CA ILE A 464 -7.67 -3.19 -12.23
C ILE A 464 -6.36 -2.43 -12.42
N ASP A 465 -5.25 -3.13 -12.18
CA ASP A 465 -3.89 -2.63 -12.40
C ASP A 465 -3.25 -3.34 -13.61
N HIS A 466 -2.64 -2.58 -14.50
CA HIS A 466 -1.92 -3.12 -15.66
C HIS A 466 -0.71 -3.97 -15.26
N ARG A 467 -0.11 -3.72 -14.09
CA ARG A 467 1.00 -4.50 -13.55
C ARG A 467 0.62 -5.93 -13.21
N GLN A 468 -0.67 -6.27 -13.12
CA GLN A 468 -1.10 -7.66 -12.98
C GLN A 468 -0.46 -8.56 -14.06
N ALA A 469 -0.27 -8.03 -15.26
CA ALA A 469 0.36 -8.71 -16.39
C ALA A 469 1.90 -8.74 -16.37
N THR A 470 2.55 -8.15 -15.37
CA THR A 470 4.02 -7.98 -15.37
C THR A 470 4.69 -8.76 -14.24
N PRO A 471 6.00 -9.12 -14.39
CA PRO A 471 6.76 -9.77 -13.32
C PRO A 471 6.81 -8.97 -12.01
N PHE A 472 6.63 -7.64 -12.09
CA PHE A 472 6.52 -6.76 -10.93
C PHE A 472 5.42 -7.23 -9.95
N ALA A 473 4.23 -7.59 -10.44
CA ALA A 473 3.15 -8.05 -9.54
C ALA A 473 3.54 -9.32 -8.77
N ALA A 474 4.32 -10.20 -9.40
CA ALA A 474 4.82 -11.41 -8.78
C ALA A 474 5.83 -11.11 -7.65
N THR A 475 6.83 -10.27 -7.91
CA THR A 475 7.82 -9.91 -6.89
C THR A 475 7.21 -9.08 -5.76
N TRP A 476 6.27 -8.19 -6.09
CA TRP A 476 5.48 -7.44 -5.12
C TRP A 476 4.66 -8.36 -4.21
N LEU A 477 3.93 -9.34 -4.79
CA LEU A 477 3.19 -10.34 -4.01
C LEU A 477 4.11 -11.12 -3.06
N LEU A 478 5.24 -11.62 -3.56
CA LEU A 478 6.22 -12.34 -2.73
C LEU A 478 6.76 -11.46 -1.61
N GLY A 479 7.01 -10.18 -1.87
CA GLY A 479 7.37 -9.20 -0.86
C GLY A 479 6.29 -9.04 0.21
N CYS A 480 5.02 -8.89 -0.18
CA CYS A 480 3.90 -8.79 0.76
C CYS A 480 3.81 -10.03 1.65
N LEU A 481 3.84 -11.22 1.05
CA LEU A 481 3.80 -12.50 1.77
C LEU A 481 4.97 -12.65 2.73
N LYS A 482 6.18 -12.26 2.32
CA LYS A 482 7.36 -12.22 3.19
C LYS A 482 7.10 -11.41 4.44
N TYR A 483 6.77 -10.12 4.31
CA TYR A 483 6.69 -9.23 5.47
C TYR A 483 5.49 -9.54 6.37
N LEU A 484 4.35 -9.99 5.80
CA LEU A 484 3.17 -10.36 6.58
C LEU A 484 3.36 -11.70 7.31
N SER A 485 3.96 -12.71 6.67
CA SER A 485 4.17 -14.02 7.29
C SER A 485 5.12 -13.97 8.49
N GLU A 486 6.17 -13.14 8.41
CA GLU A 486 7.09 -12.89 9.54
C GLU A 486 6.43 -12.20 10.75
N ARG A 487 5.21 -11.67 10.61
CA ARG A 487 4.45 -11.01 11.68
C ARG A 487 3.29 -11.86 12.21
N ASN A 488 3.31 -13.17 11.99
CA ASN A 488 2.30 -14.11 12.48
C ASN A 488 0.87 -13.71 12.08
N VAL A 489 0.71 -13.29 10.82
CA VAL A 489 -0.60 -13.16 10.18
C VAL A 489 -1.19 -14.56 10.01
N ALA A 490 -2.46 -14.74 10.37
CA ALA A 490 -3.09 -16.05 10.37
C ALA A 490 -3.50 -16.49 8.96
N SER A 491 -4.00 -15.55 8.15
CA SER A 491 -4.26 -15.78 6.74
C SER A 491 -4.19 -14.51 5.91
N VAL A 492 -4.01 -14.71 4.61
CA VAL A 492 -4.13 -13.67 3.59
C VAL A 492 -5.10 -14.12 2.50
N THR A 493 -5.78 -13.17 1.86
CA THR A 493 -6.50 -13.41 0.60
C THR A 493 -5.89 -12.53 -0.47
N VAL A 494 -5.38 -13.14 -1.54
CA VAL A 494 -4.62 -12.44 -2.58
C VAL A 494 -5.30 -12.64 -3.93
N PHE A 495 -5.51 -11.54 -4.65
CA PHE A 495 -6.06 -11.53 -6.02
C PHE A 495 -7.38 -12.33 -6.18
N GLU A 496 -7.87 -12.42 -7.41
CA GLU A 496 -9.02 -13.25 -7.76
C GLU A 496 -8.57 -14.57 -8.40
N THR A 497 -9.46 -15.54 -8.55
CA THR A 497 -9.15 -16.80 -9.23
C THR A 497 -8.76 -16.55 -10.69
N HIS A 498 -9.57 -15.75 -11.40
CA HIS A 498 -9.37 -15.41 -12.80
C HIS A 498 -9.94 -14.02 -13.14
N GLY A 499 -9.82 -13.58 -14.40
CA GLY A 499 -10.14 -12.22 -14.81
C GLY A 499 -8.93 -11.27 -14.70
N MET A 500 -9.12 -10.00 -15.02
CA MET A 500 -8.03 -9.00 -15.04
C MET A 500 -7.36 -8.75 -13.68
N ALA A 501 -7.96 -9.19 -12.57
CA ALA A 501 -7.40 -9.13 -11.22
C ALA A 501 -6.93 -10.50 -10.70
N GLY A 502 -6.92 -11.52 -11.56
CA GLY A 502 -6.78 -12.91 -11.15
C GLY A 502 -5.37 -13.51 -11.28
N PHE A 503 -5.27 -14.81 -11.01
CA PHE A 503 -4.09 -15.64 -11.32
C PHE A 503 -4.09 -16.14 -12.77
N LEU A 504 -5.27 -16.35 -13.31
CA LEU A 504 -5.50 -16.67 -14.71
C LEU A 504 -6.29 -15.53 -15.36
N LEU A 505 -6.18 -15.36 -16.67
CA LEU A 505 -7.00 -14.36 -17.35
C LEU A 505 -8.47 -14.80 -17.46
N GLY A 506 -8.75 -16.09 -17.68
CA GLY A 506 -10.12 -16.57 -17.92
C GLY A 506 -10.58 -16.45 -19.38
N GLY A 507 -11.76 -17.01 -19.69
CA GLY A 507 -12.37 -17.10 -21.03
C GLY A 507 -12.52 -15.78 -21.80
N GLN A 508 -12.54 -15.92 -23.14
CA GLN A 508 -12.34 -14.88 -24.15
C GLN A 508 -13.38 -13.75 -24.14
N ASP A 509 -12.90 -12.53 -23.87
CA ASP A 509 -13.31 -11.31 -24.59
C ASP A 509 -12.04 -10.59 -25.02
N GLU A 510 -12.13 -9.70 -26.02
CA GLU A 510 -11.00 -8.92 -26.53
C GLU A 510 -10.20 -8.35 -25.35
N LEU A 511 -8.98 -8.86 -25.19
CA LEU A 511 -8.05 -8.39 -24.18
C LEU A 511 -7.99 -6.88 -24.26
N HIS A 512 -8.27 -6.20 -23.14
CA HIS A 512 -7.95 -4.79 -23.06
C HIS A 512 -6.50 -4.63 -23.50
N PRO A 513 -6.16 -3.73 -24.45
CA PRO A 513 -4.85 -3.71 -25.11
C PRO A 513 -3.64 -3.63 -24.16
N ARG A 514 -3.86 -3.23 -22.92
CA ARG A 514 -2.87 -3.17 -21.83
C ARG A 514 -2.54 -4.53 -21.19
N PHE A 515 -3.26 -5.61 -21.52
CA PHE A 515 -3.05 -6.95 -20.98
C PHE A 515 -2.51 -7.87 -22.07
N THR A 516 -1.19 -8.07 -22.11
CA THR A 516 -0.55 -9.11 -22.92
C THR A 516 -0.06 -10.20 -21.99
N VAL A 517 -0.70 -11.38 -22.04
CA VAL A 517 -0.43 -12.47 -21.09
C VAL A 517 -0.22 -13.77 -21.86
N GLU A 518 0.91 -14.42 -21.63
CA GLU A 518 1.23 -15.69 -22.30
C GLU A 518 0.37 -16.82 -21.71
N ASN A 519 -0.25 -17.62 -22.57
CA ASN A 519 -1.07 -18.78 -22.19
C ASN A 519 -2.20 -18.50 -21.17
N SER A 520 -2.64 -17.23 -21.09
CA SER A 520 -3.64 -16.75 -20.12
C SER A 520 -3.24 -16.95 -18.65
N ILE A 521 -1.94 -16.96 -18.33
CA ILE A 521 -1.40 -17.14 -16.97
C ILE A 521 -0.67 -15.87 -16.53
N PHE A 522 -1.09 -15.25 -15.43
CA PHE A 522 -0.41 -14.09 -14.88
C PHE A 522 0.88 -14.48 -14.13
N PRO A 523 1.92 -13.62 -14.10
CA PRO A 523 3.18 -13.93 -13.38
C PRO A 523 2.99 -14.29 -11.91
N VAL A 524 1.97 -13.74 -11.24
CA VAL A 524 1.61 -14.07 -9.85
C VAL A 524 1.26 -15.55 -9.64
N TYR A 525 0.78 -16.26 -10.68
CA TYR A 525 0.54 -17.70 -10.65
C TYR A 525 1.83 -18.47 -10.38
N GLU A 526 2.87 -18.19 -11.17
CA GLU A 526 4.13 -18.93 -11.07
C GLU A 526 4.85 -18.62 -9.75
N ALA A 527 4.81 -17.36 -9.31
CA ALA A 527 5.34 -16.96 -8.01
C ALA A 527 4.69 -17.76 -6.87
N LEU A 528 3.35 -17.82 -6.82
CA LEU A 528 2.66 -18.55 -5.77
C LEU A 528 2.83 -20.07 -5.90
N ARG A 529 2.75 -20.62 -7.12
CA ARG A 529 2.93 -22.06 -7.38
C ARG A 529 4.28 -22.53 -6.86
N GLN A 530 5.36 -21.78 -7.11
CA GLN A 530 6.70 -22.14 -6.63
C GLN A 530 6.79 -22.14 -5.11
N VAL A 531 6.21 -21.15 -4.43
CA VAL A 531 6.18 -21.09 -2.96
C VAL A 531 5.38 -22.27 -2.39
N ARG A 532 4.20 -22.55 -2.94
CA ARG A 532 3.31 -23.62 -2.44
C ARG A 532 3.91 -25.01 -2.68
N THR A 533 4.68 -25.20 -3.75
CA THR A 533 5.42 -26.45 -4.03
C THR A 533 6.46 -26.77 -2.95
N LEU A 534 7.00 -25.76 -2.24
CA LEU A 534 7.94 -25.97 -1.13
C LEU A 534 7.25 -26.53 0.14
N ALA A 535 5.91 -26.52 0.18
CA ALA A 535 5.10 -26.92 1.33
C ALA A 535 5.62 -26.35 2.67
N PRO A 536 5.82 -25.01 2.76
CA PRO A 536 6.35 -24.39 3.97
C PRO A 536 5.35 -24.52 5.13
N THR A 537 5.89 -24.76 6.31
CA THR A 537 5.13 -24.84 7.57
C THR A 537 5.47 -23.69 8.50
N GLN A 538 6.66 -23.10 8.36
CA GLN A 538 7.13 -21.98 9.15
C GLN A 538 7.90 -20.98 8.27
N VAL A 539 8.02 -19.76 8.78
CA VAL A 539 8.81 -18.67 8.22
C VAL A 539 9.79 -18.20 9.28
N VAL A 540 11.03 -17.90 8.87
CA VAL A 540 12.04 -17.30 9.74
C VAL A 540 12.25 -15.87 9.28
N ARG A 541 12.33 -14.94 10.24
CA ARG A 541 12.55 -13.54 9.91
C ARG A 541 13.92 -13.36 9.27
N SER A 542 13.95 -12.64 8.15
CA SER A 542 15.19 -12.24 7.50
C SER A 542 15.18 -10.79 7.04
N GLU A 543 16.38 -10.20 6.97
CA GLU A 543 16.59 -8.81 6.60
C GLU A 543 17.66 -8.71 5.52
N SER A 544 17.39 -7.87 4.52
CA SER A 544 18.33 -7.51 3.46
C SER A 544 19.02 -6.19 3.83
N SER A 545 20.30 -6.05 3.53
CA SER A 545 21.01 -4.78 3.68
C SER A 545 20.46 -3.70 2.74
N ARG A 546 19.83 -4.08 1.62
CA ARG A 546 19.17 -3.19 0.64
C ARG A 546 17.75 -3.68 0.38
N PRO A 547 16.80 -3.50 1.33
CA PRO A 547 15.47 -4.10 1.26
C PRO A 547 14.57 -3.50 0.16
N LEU A 548 14.90 -2.30 -0.34
CA LEU A 548 14.25 -1.70 -1.50
C LEU A 548 14.70 -2.33 -2.82
N ALA A 549 15.84 -3.03 -2.83
CA ALA A 549 16.34 -3.73 -4.01
C ALA A 549 15.97 -5.21 -3.97
N VAL A 550 16.27 -5.89 -2.87
CA VAL A 550 16.03 -7.32 -2.70
C VAL A 550 15.39 -7.61 -1.34
N SER A 551 14.28 -8.35 -1.33
CA SER A 551 13.76 -9.01 -0.13
C SER A 551 14.31 -10.43 0.00
N SER A 552 14.52 -10.88 1.24
CA SER A 552 14.80 -12.26 1.59
C SER A 552 13.61 -12.89 2.31
N TRP A 553 13.24 -14.12 1.94
CA TRP A 553 12.16 -14.87 2.59
C TRP A 553 12.61 -16.30 2.90
N VAL A 554 12.80 -16.60 4.18
CA VAL A 554 13.24 -17.93 4.64
C VAL A 554 12.02 -18.79 4.96
N LEU A 555 11.86 -19.87 4.19
CA LEU A 555 10.75 -20.82 4.27
C LEU A 555 11.25 -22.15 4.82
N ARG A 556 10.60 -22.68 5.88
CA ARG A 556 10.92 -24.00 6.43
C ARG A 556 9.85 -25.01 6.06
N GLY A 557 10.24 -26.11 5.44
CA GLY A 557 9.36 -27.22 5.10
C GLY A 557 9.98 -28.57 5.45
N ALA A 558 9.20 -29.65 5.30
CA ALA A 558 9.69 -31.01 5.53
C ALA A 558 10.88 -31.39 4.62
N ALA A 559 11.00 -30.74 3.46
CA ALA A 559 12.09 -30.94 2.50
C ALA A 559 13.37 -30.14 2.85
N GLY A 560 13.33 -29.29 3.88
CA GLY A 560 14.43 -28.42 4.29
C GLY A 560 14.06 -26.93 4.29
N ASP A 561 15.01 -26.11 4.69
CA ASP A 561 14.91 -24.65 4.67
C ASP A 561 15.26 -24.15 3.25
N THR A 562 14.48 -23.20 2.73
CA THR A 562 14.73 -22.54 1.44
C THR A 562 14.79 -21.04 1.65
N LEU A 563 15.81 -20.38 1.11
CA LEU A 563 15.88 -18.92 1.05
C LEU A 563 15.42 -18.45 -0.34
N LEU A 564 14.33 -17.69 -0.38
CA LEU A 564 13.93 -16.96 -1.59
C LEU A 564 14.54 -15.56 -1.55
N LEU A 565 15.31 -15.23 -2.57
CA LEU A 565 15.78 -13.87 -2.86
C LEU A 565 14.87 -13.27 -3.92
N ILE A 566 14.22 -12.15 -3.63
CA ILE A 566 13.21 -11.52 -4.47
C ILE A 566 13.73 -10.15 -4.91
N ASN A 567 14.04 -9.98 -6.19
CA ASN A 567 14.52 -8.72 -6.75
C ASN A 567 13.35 -7.82 -7.16
N HIS A 568 13.25 -6.65 -6.55
CA HIS A 568 12.20 -5.66 -6.79
C HIS A 568 12.60 -4.57 -7.80
N THR A 569 13.76 -4.73 -8.44
CA THR A 569 14.32 -3.76 -9.39
C THR A 569 14.35 -4.34 -10.80
N PRO A 570 14.37 -3.51 -11.85
CA PRO A 570 14.55 -3.98 -13.22
C PRO A 570 15.99 -4.44 -13.51
N GLU A 571 16.97 -4.02 -12.73
CA GLU A 571 18.37 -4.43 -12.88
C GLU A 571 18.65 -5.78 -12.21
N VAL A 572 19.71 -6.47 -12.67
CA VAL A 572 20.25 -7.65 -11.96
C VAL A 572 20.84 -7.21 -10.62
N GLN A 573 20.54 -7.95 -9.55
CA GLN A 573 21.09 -7.71 -8.23
C GLN A 573 21.96 -8.89 -7.79
N THR A 574 23.17 -8.61 -7.31
CA THR A 574 24.08 -9.61 -6.74
C THR A 574 23.93 -9.65 -5.22
N VAL A 575 23.59 -10.84 -4.70
CA VAL A 575 23.35 -11.06 -3.28
C VAL A 575 24.36 -12.06 -2.74
N LYS A 576 25.03 -11.69 -1.65
CA LYS A 576 25.95 -12.55 -0.91
C LYS A 576 25.22 -13.29 0.20
N VAL A 577 25.17 -14.62 0.09
CA VAL A 577 24.57 -15.53 1.08
C VAL A 577 25.69 -16.46 1.59
N GLY A 578 26.18 -16.16 2.79
CA GLY A 578 27.39 -16.80 3.32
C GLY A 578 28.61 -16.50 2.43
N GLU A 579 29.23 -17.56 1.89
CA GLU A 579 30.35 -17.45 0.96
C GLU A 579 29.93 -17.42 -0.52
N ARG A 580 28.64 -17.64 -0.83
CA ARG A 580 28.13 -17.70 -2.20
C ARG A 580 27.61 -16.33 -2.65
N GLU A 581 27.80 -16.03 -3.93
CA GLU A 581 27.14 -14.91 -4.61
C GLU A 581 26.07 -15.47 -5.55
N VAL A 582 24.90 -14.83 -5.55
CA VAL A 582 23.76 -15.22 -6.36
C VAL A 582 23.24 -13.98 -7.08
N ASP A 583 23.26 -14.04 -8.40
CA ASP A 583 22.66 -13.03 -9.25
C ASP A 583 21.18 -13.32 -9.44
N VAL A 584 20.34 -12.34 -9.12
CA VAL A 584 18.90 -12.41 -9.29
C VAL A 584 18.50 -11.44 -10.39
N ALA A 585 17.92 -11.95 -11.47
CA ALA A 585 17.45 -11.12 -12.58
C ALA A 585 16.41 -10.08 -12.12
N GLY A 586 16.25 -9.02 -12.92
CA GLY A 586 15.30 -7.96 -12.64
C GLY A 586 13.87 -8.47 -12.56
N TYR A 587 13.12 -8.02 -11.55
CA TYR A 587 11.76 -8.49 -11.25
C TYR A 587 11.60 -10.02 -11.25
N ALA A 588 12.62 -10.72 -10.72
CA ALA A 588 12.64 -12.17 -10.59
C ALA A 588 12.97 -12.60 -9.16
N TRP A 589 12.95 -13.91 -8.92
CA TRP A 589 13.37 -14.49 -7.66
C TRP A 589 14.25 -15.72 -7.86
N ALA A 590 15.14 -15.96 -6.91
CA ALA A 590 16.03 -17.13 -6.87
C ALA A 590 15.77 -17.92 -5.58
N LYS A 591 15.87 -19.25 -5.67
CA LYS A 591 15.78 -20.18 -4.54
C LYS A 591 17.18 -20.72 -4.25
N ILE A 592 17.59 -20.67 -2.98
CA ILE A 592 18.87 -21.17 -2.49
C ILE A 592 18.63 -22.31 -1.51
#